data_AF-A0A1V2TEP7-F1
#
_entry.id   AF-A0A1V2TEP7-F1
#
_cell.length_a   1.000
_cell.length_b   1.000
_cell.length_c   1.000
_cell.angle_alpha   90.00
_cell.angle_beta   90.00
_cell.angle_gamma   90.00
#
_symmetry.space_group_name_H-M   'P 1'
#
loop_
_entity.id
_entity.type
_entity.pdbx_description
1 polymer ?
#
loop_
_entity_poly.entity_id
_entity_poly.type
_entity_poly.pdbx_seq_one_letter_code
_entity_poly.pdbx_strand_id
1 'polypeptide(L)'
;MTTSTQADIAAVQMMMQRFGLTVADLTTGAGTEGARMTPTFGDYIPTVLAAMPEGRTREHYRTYWNKILAQPGWGSRRLDEPTPADLQVLCEAIRAARVIRRSDRGGNDVVRHVIDALRKL
;
A
#
# COMPACT_ATOMS: atom_id res chain seq x y z
N MET A 1 -15.75 -27.25 15.33
CA MET A 1 -16.50 -28.18 14.47
C MET A 1 -17.84 -27.52 14.13
N THR A 2 -17.96 -26.92 12.96
CA THR A 2 -19.25 -26.45 12.44
C THR A 2 -19.92 -27.65 11.77
N THR A 3 -20.89 -28.28 12.45
CA THR A 3 -21.78 -29.26 11.82
C THR A 3 -22.73 -28.51 10.89
N SER A 4 -22.35 -28.41 9.62
CA SER A 4 -23.28 -27.94 8.58
C SER A 4 -24.36 -29.01 8.41
N THR A 5 -25.63 -28.59 8.40
CA THR A 5 -26.73 -29.53 8.18
C THR A 5 -26.82 -29.89 6.69
N GLN A 6 -27.35 -31.07 6.38
CA GLN A 6 -27.55 -31.51 4.98
C GLN A 6 -28.35 -30.49 4.15
N ALA A 7 -29.26 -29.76 4.81
CA ALA A 7 -30.02 -28.68 4.19
C ALA A 7 -29.13 -27.49 3.77
N ASP A 8 -28.16 -27.10 4.61
CA ASP A 8 -27.21 -26.03 4.29
C ASP A 8 -26.36 -26.40 3.07
N ILE A 9 -25.88 -27.64 3.02
CA ILE A 9 -25.08 -28.15 1.88
C ILE A 9 -25.92 -28.12 0.59
N ALA A 10 -27.17 -28.58 0.65
CA ALA A 10 -28.05 -28.57 -0.51
C ALA A 10 -28.38 -27.15 -1.00
N ALA A 11 -28.58 -26.20 -0.09
CA ALA A 11 -28.83 -24.80 -0.42
C ALA A 11 -27.62 -24.17 -1.13
N VAL A 12 -26.41 -24.41 -0.62
CA VAL A 12 -25.16 -23.94 -1.25
C VAL A 12 -24.99 -24.56 -2.64
N GLN A 13 -25.24 -25.86 -2.80
CA GLN A 13 -25.15 -26.54 -4.10
C GLN A 13 -26.15 -25.99 -5.12
N MET A 14 -27.40 -25.73 -4.72
CA MET A 14 -28.40 -25.08 -5.58
C MET A 14 -27.94 -23.69 -6.03
N MET A 15 -27.36 -22.92 -5.11
CA MET A 15 -26.88 -21.57 -5.41
C MET A 15 -25.69 -21.59 -6.36
N MET A 16 -24.76 -22.52 -6.18
CA MET A 16 -23.63 -22.75 -7.10
C MET A 16 -24.12 -23.14 -8.51
N GLN A 17 -25.09 -24.05 -8.62
CA GLN A 17 -25.67 -24.44 -9.91
C GLN A 17 -26.35 -23.26 -10.61
N ARG A 18 -27.11 -22.44 -9.87
CA ARG A 18 -27.75 -21.24 -10.41
C ARG A 18 -26.74 -20.24 -10.97
N PHE A 19 -25.58 -20.13 -10.35
CA PHE A 19 -24.52 -19.21 -10.78
C PHE A 19 -23.52 -19.81 -11.77
N GLY A 20 -23.66 -21.10 -12.12
CA GLY A 20 -22.70 -21.80 -12.97
C GLY A 20 -21.30 -21.91 -12.34
N LEU A 21 -21.22 -21.90 -11.01
CA LEU A 21 -19.97 -21.99 -10.26
C LEU A 21 -19.66 -23.43 -9.87
N THR A 22 -18.41 -23.82 -10.00
CA THR A 22 -17.87 -25.08 -9.48
C THR A 22 -17.19 -24.86 -8.13
N VAL A 23 -16.93 -25.95 -7.40
CA VAL A 23 -16.14 -25.89 -6.15
C VAL A 23 -14.73 -25.35 -6.43
N ALA A 24 -14.18 -25.66 -7.60
CA ALA A 24 -12.88 -25.15 -8.03
C ALA A 24 -12.88 -23.63 -8.22
N ASP A 25 -13.99 -23.04 -8.68
CA ASP A 25 -14.12 -21.59 -8.82
C ASP A 25 -14.13 -20.87 -7.46
N LEU A 26 -14.72 -21.51 -6.43
CA LEU A 26 -14.69 -21.00 -5.07
C LEU A 26 -13.30 -21.05 -4.45
N THR A 27 -12.52 -22.11 -4.71
CA THR A 27 -11.14 -22.21 -4.21
C THR A 27 -10.15 -21.36 -5.02
N THR A 28 -10.41 -21.17 -6.31
CA THR A 28 -9.57 -20.32 -7.19
C THR A 28 -9.82 -18.83 -6.95
N GLY A 29 -11.08 -18.42 -6.72
CA GLY A 29 -11.45 -17.02 -6.46
C GLY A 29 -11.22 -16.56 -5.01
N ALA A 30 -11.33 -17.46 -4.02
CA ALA A 30 -11.16 -17.10 -2.61
C ALA A 30 -9.72 -17.30 -2.08
N GLY A 31 -8.84 -17.95 -2.85
CA GLY A 31 -7.52 -18.38 -2.40
C GLY A 31 -6.36 -17.39 -2.60
N THR A 32 -6.54 -16.32 -3.38
CA THR A 32 -5.42 -15.41 -3.72
C THR A 32 -5.58 -13.97 -3.26
N GLU A 33 -6.79 -13.52 -2.92
CA GLU A 33 -7.03 -12.13 -2.49
C GLU A 33 -6.88 -11.95 -0.96
N GLY A 34 -7.08 -13.02 -0.18
CA GLY A 34 -7.07 -12.96 1.30
C GLY A 34 -5.73 -13.24 1.98
N ALA A 35 -4.69 -13.64 1.25
CA ALA A 35 -3.43 -14.11 1.83
C ALA A 35 -2.17 -13.50 1.19
N ARG A 36 -2.28 -12.56 0.26
CA ARG A 36 -1.12 -11.81 -0.18
C ARG A 36 -0.88 -10.72 0.87
N MET A 37 0.00 -10.99 1.83
CA MET A 37 0.43 -10.00 2.81
C MET A 37 0.85 -8.74 2.04
N THR A 38 0.10 -7.65 2.24
CA THR A 38 0.39 -6.34 1.65
C THR A 38 1.87 -6.02 1.91
N PRO A 39 2.67 -5.75 0.87
CA PRO A 39 4.09 -5.56 1.03
C PRO A 39 4.38 -4.36 1.93
N THR A 40 5.58 -4.32 2.50
CA THR A 40 6.02 -3.17 3.27
C THR A 40 6.45 -2.04 2.34
N PHE A 41 6.53 -0.80 2.86
CA PHE A 41 7.15 0.29 2.11
C PHE A 41 8.57 -0.06 1.68
N GLY A 42 9.34 -0.75 2.53
CA GLY A 42 10.72 -1.17 2.27
C GLY A 42 10.84 -2.17 1.12
N ASP A 43 9.87 -3.06 0.97
CA ASP A 43 9.86 -4.05 -0.12
C ASP A 43 9.31 -3.46 -1.43
N TYR A 44 8.29 -2.60 -1.31
CA TYR A 44 7.53 -2.14 -2.46
C TYR A 44 8.19 -0.96 -3.19
N ILE A 45 8.76 0.00 -2.45
CA ILE A 45 9.43 1.18 -3.04
C ILE A 45 10.54 0.79 -4.04
N PRO A 46 11.46 -0.14 -3.73
CA PRO A 46 12.47 -0.60 -4.70
C PRO A 46 11.86 -1.22 -5.95
N THR A 47 10.76 -1.97 -5.80
CA THR A 47 10.04 -2.60 -6.91
C THR A 47 9.46 -1.55 -7.85
N VAL A 48 8.77 -0.54 -7.31
CA VAL A 48 8.21 0.57 -8.09
C VAL A 48 9.33 1.39 -8.76
N LEU A 49 10.42 1.67 -8.05
CA LEU A 49 11.59 2.36 -8.63
C LEU A 49 12.23 1.60 -9.78
N ALA A 50 12.27 0.27 -9.73
CA ALA A 50 12.82 -0.55 -10.81
C ALA A 50 11.92 -0.58 -12.04
N ALA A 51 10.60 -0.49 -11.86
CA ALA A 51 9.63 -0.45 -12.95
C ALA A 51 9.53 0.93 -13.65
N MET A 52 9.96 2.00 -12.98
CA MET A 52 9.93 3.35 -13.55
C MET A 52 11.05 3.60 -14.57
N PRO A 53 10.76 4.23 -15.73
CA PRO A 53 11.78 4.69 -16.65
C PRO A 53 12.80 5.61 -15.98
N GLU A 54 14.05 5.56 -16.42
CA GLU A 54 15.07 6.49 -15.97
C GLU A 54 14.70 7.93 -16.37
N GLY A 55 14.90 8.86 -15.44
CA GLY A 55 14.60 10.26 -15.68
C GLY A 55 14.42 11.07 -14.40
N ARG A 56 14.24 12.38 -14.58
CA ARG A 56 14.10 13.33 -13.47
C ARG A 56 12.93 13.01 -12.54
N THR A 57 11.83 12.48 -13.08
CA THR A 57 10.65 12.07 -12.30
C THR A 57 10.98 10.92 -11.33
N ARG A 58 11.70 9.90 -11.81
CA ARG A 58 12.14 8.76 -10.98
C ARG A 58 13.06 9.24 -9.85
N GLU A 59 14.03 10.10 -10.16
CA GLU A 59 14.96 10.62 -9.15
C GLU A 59 14.29 11.56 -8.14
N HIS A 60 13.29 12.33 -8.60
CA HIS A 60 12.45 13.12 -7.72
C HIS A 60 11.71 12.23 -6.71
N TYR A 61 10.97 11.23 -7.18
CA TYR A 61 10.25 10.31 -6.27
C TYR A 61 11.20 9.51 -5.38
N ARG A 62 12.31 9.00 -5.91
CA ARG A 62 13.36 8.32 -5.12
C ARG A 62 13.79 9.17 -3.92
N THR A 63 13.99 10.47 -4.12
CA THR A 63 14.40 11.38 -3.05
C THR A 63 13.39 11.44 -1.91
N TYR A 64 12.09 11.48 -2.22
CA TYR A 64 11.04 11.56 -1.19
C TYR A 64 10.71 10.20 -0.58
N TRP A 65 10.71 9.13 -1.36
CA TRP A 65 10.60 7.77 -0.85
C TRP A 65 11.74 7.39 0.10
N ASN A 66 12.97 7.82 -0.17
CA ASN A 66 14.09 7.64 0.76
C ASN A 66 13.87 8.39 2.08
N LYS A 67 13.27 9.59 2.05
CA LYS A 67 12.92 10.34 3.27
C LYS A 67 11.84 9.66 4.10
N ILE A 68 10.88 9.00 3.42
CA ILE A 68 9.85 8.19 4.07
C ILE A 68 10.48 6.96 4.72
N LEU A 69 11.30 6.21 3.99
CA LEU A 69 11.99 5.02 4.51
C LEU A 69 12.97 5.34 5.64
N ALA A 70 13.52 6.56 5.67
CA ALA A 70 14.37 7.02 6.77
C ALA A 70 13.58 7.33 8.06
N GLN A 71 12.25 7.44 8.00
CA GLN A 71 11.46 7.61 9.22
C GLN A 71 11.40 6.29 10.01
N PRO A 72 11.53 6.34 11.35
CA PRO A 72 11.49 5.15 12.19
C PRO A 72 10.24 4.31 11.96
N GLY A 73 10.43 3.02 11.71
CA GLY A 73 9.34 2.04 11.54
C GLY A 73 8.59 2.09 10.20
N TRP A 74 8.87 3.06 9.32
CA TRP A 74 8.16 3.16 8.03
C TRP A 74 8.60 2.10 7.03
N GLY A 75 9.88 1.70 7.02
CA GLY A 75 10.36 0.65 6.11
C GLY A 75 9.70 -0.71 6.33
N SER A 76 9.42 -1.09 7.57
CA SER A 76 8.76 -2.35 7.93
C SER A 76 7.23 -2.26 7.98
N ARG A 77 6.66 -1.06 7.84
CA ARG A 77 5.20 -0.85 7.87
C ARG A 77 4.59 -1.35 6.57
N ARG A 78 3.42 -2.01 6.64
CA ARG A 78 2.69 -2.44 5.44
C ARG A 78 2.01 -1.25 4.77
N LEU A 79 1.77 -1.32 3.45
CA LEU A 79 1.16 -0.18 2.73
C LEU A 79 -0.29 0.11 3.13
N ASP A 80 -1.01 -0.86 3.69
CA ASP A 80 -2.40 -0.78 4.12
C ASP A 80 -2.60 -0.37 5.58
N GLU A 81 -1.52 -0.36 6.38
CA GLU A 81 -1.55 0.01 7.80
C GLU A 81 -1.67 1.52 8.10
N PRO A 82 -1.03 2.45 7.35
CA PRO A 82 -1.02 3.87 7.71
C PRO A 82 -2.41 4.49 7.62
N THR A 83 -2.84 5.11 8.72
CA THR A 83 -4.02 5.97 8.70
C THR A 83 -3.70 7.33 8.06
N PRO A 84 -4.71 8.11 7.64
CA PRO A 84 -4.50 9.49 7.21
C PRO A 84 -3.77 10.35 8.25
N ALA A 85 -4.01 10.11 9.54
CA ALA A 85 -3.32 10.80 10.63
C ALA A 85 -1.82 10.44 10.68
N ASP A 86 -1.47 9.15 10.50
CA ASP A 86 -0.07 8.71 10.41
C ASP A 86 0.66 9.37 9.25
N LEU A 87 -0.01 9.46 8.09
CA LEU A 87 0.54 10.11 6.91
C LEU A 87 0.74 11.62 7.11
N GLN A 88 -0.15 12.27 7.86
CA GLN A 88 0.00 13.68 8.23
C GLN A 88 1.19 13.88 9.16
N VAL A 89 1.34 13.03 10.19
CA VAL A 89 2.50 13.06 11.10
C VAL A 89 3.81 12.84 10.34
N LEU A 90 3.84 11.88 9.41
CA LEU A 90 4.97 11.65 8.51
C LEU A 90 5.34 12.90 7.70
N CYS A 91 4.33 13.55 7.10
CA CYS A 91 4.56 14.76 6.32
C CYS A 91 5.17 15.88 7.17
N GLU A 92 4.66 16.10 8.38
CA GLU A 92 5.21 17.13 9.28
C GLU A 92 6.60 16.76 9.80
N ALA A 93 6.88 15.48 10.06
CA ALA A 93 8.22 15.01 10.44
C ALA A 93 9.24 15.28 9.32
N ILE A 94 8.92 14.94 8.07
CA ILE A 94 9.78 15.22 6.92
C ILE A 94 9.92 16.72 6.67
N ARG A 95 8.84 17.49 6.84
CA ARG A 95 8.85 18.95 6.74
C ARG A 95 9.79 19.57 7.78
N ALA A 96 9.73 19.11 9.03
CA ALA A 96 10.57 19.60 10.11
C ALA A 96 12.06 19.27 9.88
N ALA A 97 12.35 18.08 9.34
CA ALA A 97 13.71 17.64 9.03
C ALA A 97 14.30 18.25 7.73
N ARG A 98 13.57 19.11 7.02
CA ARG A 98 14.04 19.69 5.75
C ARG A 98 15.24 20.63 5.97
N VAL A 99 16.06 20.75 4.93
CA VAL A 99 17.14 21.75 4.90
C VAL A 99 16.52 23.15 4.77
N ILE A 100 16.67 23.97 5.81
CA ILE A 100 16.22 25.36 5.80
C ILE A 100 17.31 26.22 5.14
N ARG A 101 16.91 26.98 4.12
CA ARG A 101 17.78 27.93 3.38
C ARG A 101 17.18 29.33 3.45
N ARG A 102 17.95 30.35 3.07
CA ARG A 102 17.45 31.74 2.99
C ARG A 102 16.19 31.92 2.13
N SER A 103 15.97 31.01 1.18
CA SER A 103 14.83 31.01 0.26
C SER A 103 13.73 30.03 0.67
N ASP A 104 13.80 29.45 1.87
CA ASP A 104 12.79 28.52 2.36
C ASP A 104 11.45 29.24 2.52
N ARG A 105 10.38 28.56 2.08
CA ARG A 105 8.99 29.06 2.16
C ARG A 105 8.14 28.18 3.05
N GLY A 106 8.66 27.81 4.21
CA GLY A 106 7.91 27.06 5.22
C GLY A 106 7.69 25.58 4.90
N GLY A 107 8.39 25.03 3.89
CA GLY A 107 8.37 23.59 3.60
C GLY A 107 7.12 23.05 2.91
N ASN A 108 6.22 23.90 2.43
CA ASN A 108 4.97 23.46 1.77
C ASN A 108 5.22 22.59 0.54
N ASP A 109 6.26 22.91 -0.23
CA ASP A 109 6.64 22.11 -1.39
C ASP A 109 7.19 20.73 -0.97
N VAL A 110 7.88 20.64 0.16
CA VAL A 110 8.34 19.35 0.71
C VAL A 110 7.15 18.45 1.01
N VAL A 111 6.13 18.97 1.70
CA VAL A 111 4.91 18.21 2.01
C VAL A 111 4.19 17.79 0.73
N ARG A 112 4.02 18.70 -0.23
CA ARG A 112 3.40 18.38 -1.52
C ARG A 112 4.14 17.23 -2.22
N HIS A 113 5.46 17.29 -2.26
CA HIS A 113 6.25 16.26 -2.92
C HIS A 113 6.23 14.91 -2.19
N VAL A 114 6.14 14.89 -0.85
CA VAL A 114 5.90 13.65 -0.10
C VAL A 114 4.55 13.05 -0.48
N ILE A 115 3.49 13.85 -0.50
CA ILE A 115 2.15 13.40 -0.90
C ILE A 115 2.14 12.89 -2.35
N ASP A 116 2.78 13.61 -3.27
CA ASP A 116 2.88 13.18 -4.67
C ASP A 116 3.65 11.87 -4.82
N ALA A 117 4.70 11.65 -4.02
CA ALA A 117 5.42 10.39 -4.00
C ALA A 117 4.57 9.25 -3.42
N LEU A 118 3.82 9.50 -2.34
CA LEU A 118 2.89 8.51 -1.75
C LEU A 118 1.79 8.10 -2.73
N ARG A 119 1.24 9.04 -3.51
CA ARG A 119 0.24 8.77 -4.56
C ARG A 119 0.76 7.96 -5.75
N LYS A 120 2.07 7.72 -5.82
CA LYS A 120 2.73 6.97 -6.89
C LYS A 120 3.20 5.58 -6.44
N LEU A 121 2.85 5.18 -5.22
CA LEU A 121 2.88 3.80 -4.75
C LEU A 121 1.57 3.13 -5.18
#